data_AF-A0A9E2E5C9-F1
#
_entry.id   AF-A0A9E2E5C9-F1
#
_cell.length_a   1.000
_cell.length_b   1.000
_cell.length_c   1.000
_cell.angle_alpha   90.00
_cell.angle_beta   90.00
_cell.angle_gamma   90.00
#
_symmetry.space_group_name_H-M   'P 1'
#
loop_
_entity.id
_entity.type
_entity.pdbx_description
1 polymer ?
#
loop_
_entity_poly.entity_id
_entity_poly.type
_entity_poly.pdbx_seq_one_letter_code
_entity_poly.pdbx_strand_id
1 'polypeptide(L)'
;MTVHIRNILFAGTESLEISPGRWTDTFLYPISYNHSLPPWDYARAVRTKINSLAKYRRGASLWIQVESPGRWYLEEMKSALYGLPLATAITHSDIRPVLTDFSFIPRTFIKPSPGAPAAESWQPVDMTDEEIQALRVLARIKTGYTSEVASLTGFSVWKTRRILRDLDKKELIFSHEEPPKEWDEKKRFYPSWSVKRKGVSLALRSWGVPRGANFTAYRERRNPEDGRHRRTSRLWVASLRRAWAGAEIWTGWSEVQIPGLRTAPDALAWGKLDGHETLFWLEVEGGGTSGRVIMQRSAKRFHKAILYAEAHNLHLVFALLAKPWAGKAARLAFVGVPEKIAVVVADWKGFGALPIPQWGRAVFDKKVRL
;
A
#
# COMPACT_ATOMS: atom_id res chain seq x y z
N MET A 1 -22.10 -11.32 9.51
CA MET A 1 -21.54 -12.61 10.00
C MET A 1 -20.69 -13.19 8.89
N THR A 2 -19.46 -13.63 9.20
CA THR A 2 -18.56 -14.26 8.23
C THR A 2 -19.20 -15.52 7.65
N VAL A 3 -19.04 -15.73 6.35
CA VAL A 3 -19.58 -16.90 5.63
C VAL A 3 -18.49 -17.59 4.83
N HIS A 4 -18.73 -18.84 4.43
CA HIS A 4 -17.77 -19.57 3.61
C HIS A 4 -18.37 -20.25 2.37
N ILE A 5 -17.51 -20.42 1.36
CA ILE A 5 -17.72 -21.31 0.22
C ILE A 5 -16.48 -22.18 0.08
N ARG A 6 -16.60 -23.50 0.28
CA ARG A 6 -15.48 -24.47 0.09
C ARG A 6 -14.16 -23.98 0.70
N ASN A 7 -14.22 -23.51 1.96
CA ASN A 7 -13.11 -22.97 2.76
C ASN A 7 -12.59 -21.58 2.37
N ILE A 8 -13.32 -20.83 1.54
CA ILE A 8 -13.05 -19.43 1.23
C ILE A 8 -13.98 -18.55 2.03
N LEU A 9 -13.42 -17.65 2.82
CA LEU A 9 -14.17 -16.76 3.70
C LEU A 9 -14.56 -15.46 3.01
N PHE A 10 -15.77 -15.00 3.29
CA PHE A 10 -16.29 -13.66 2.94
C PHE A 10 -16.84 -13.01 4.20
N ALA A 11 -16.85 -11.67 4.25
CA ALA A 11 -17.31 -10.95 5.45
C ALA A 11 -18.81 -11.15 5.71
N GLY A 12 -19.56 -11.51 4.67
CA GLY A 12 -20.96 -11.86 4.73
C GLY A 12 -21.55 -12.07 3.35
N THR A 13 -22.86 -12.28 3.33
CA THR A 13 -23.69 -12.28 2.12
C THR A 13 -24.93 -11.44 2.35
N GLU A 14 -25.40 -10.78 1.30
CA GLU A 14 -26.61 -9.98 1.30
C GLU A 14 -27.40 -10.26 0.02
N SER A 15 -28.73 -10.30 0.15
CA SER A 15 -29.61 -10.25 -1.02
C SER A 15 -29.91 -8.79 -1.33
N LEU A 16 -29.28 -8.25 -2.37
CA LEU A 16 -29.50 -6.87 -2.78
C LEU A 16 -30.66 -6.79 -3.77
N GLU A 17 -31.66 -5.97 -3.48
CA GLU A 17 -32.70 -5.63 -4.46
C GLU A 17 -32.14 -4.58 -5.42
N ILE A 18 -31.91 -4.95 -6.67
CA ILE A 18 -31.30 -4.07 -7.70
C ILE A 18 -32.33 -3.51 -8.68
N SER A 19 -33.52 -4.10 -8.70
CA SER A 19 -34.73 -3.55 -9.30
C SER A 19 -35.95 -4.13 -8.58
N PRO A 20 -37.13 -3.50 -8.65
CA PRO A 20 -38.29 -3.93 -7.88
C PRO A 20 -38.61 -5.43 -8.05
N GLY A 21 -38.58 -6.18 -6.95
CA GLY A 21 -38.82 -7.63 -6.91
C GLY A 21 -37.68 -8.49 -7.48
N ARG A 22 -36.51 -7.92 -7.74
CA ARG A 22 -35.35 -8.61 -8.33
C ARG A 22 -34.12 -8.49 -7.43
N TRP A 23 -33.70 -9.63 -6.91
CA TRP A 23 -32.66 -9.76 -5.89
C TRP A 23 -31.40 -10.40 -6.46
N THR A 24 -30.21 -9.97 -6.05
CA THR A 24 -28.94 -10.64 -6.38
C THR A 24 -28.26 -11.20 -5.12
N ASP A 25 -27.67 -12.39 -5.25
CA ASP A 25 -26.94 -13.09 -4.18
C ASP A 25 -25.52 -12.52 -4.06
N THR A 26 -25.34 -11.53 -3.20
CA THR A 26 -24.14 -10.68 -3.17
C THR A 26 -23.22 -11.06 -2.03
N PHE A 27 -21.96 -11.34 -2.33
CA PHE A 27 -20.92 -11.59 -1.33
C PHE A 27 -20.21 -10.30 -0.96
N LEU A 28 -19.91 -10.12 0.33
CA LEU A 28 -19.27 -8.91 0.85
C LEU A 28 -17.76 -9.09 0.98
N TYR A 29 -17.01 -8.11 0.48
CA TYR A 29 -15.56 -8.04 0.61
C TYR A 29 -15.13 -6.62 1.03
N PRO A 30 -15.01 -6.35 2.34
CA PRO A 30 -14.52 -5.07 2.82
C PRO A 30 -13.00 -4.94 2.62
N ILE A 31 -12.57 -3.76 2.20
CA ILE A 31 -11.19 -3.34 2.03
C ILE A 31 -11.00 -2.02 2.76
N SER A 32 -9.91 -1.92 3.53
CA SER A 32 -9.53 -0.66 4.18
C SER A 32 -8.14 -0.26 3.72
N TYR A 33 -7.97 1.02 3.40
CA TYR A 33 -6.67 1.61 3.06
C TYR A 33 -5.63 1.45 4.20
N ASN A 34 -6.09 1.27 5.43
CA ASN A 34 -5.24 1.09 6.62
C ASN A 34 -4.66 -0.32 6.76
N HIS A 35 -5.06 -1.26 5.92
CA HIS A 35 -4.57 -2.64 5.96
C HIS A 35 -3.20 -2.86 5.29
N SER A 36 -2.47 -1.77 5.01
CA SER A 36 -1.05 -1.77 4.61
C SER A 36 -0.72 -2.50 3.30
N LEU A 37 -1.73 -2.77 2.46
CA LEU A 37 -1.54 -3.19 1.07
C LEU A 37 -1.87 -2.03 0.12
N PRO A 38 -1.11 -1.88 -0.97
CA PRO A 38 -1.48 -0.99 -2.06
C PRO A 38 -2.70 -1.56 -2.83
N PRO A 39 -3.43 -0.72 -3.58
CA PRO A 39 -4.63 -1.15 -4.32
C PRO A 39 -4.41 -2.38 -5.20
N TRP A 40 -3.30 -2.43 -5.94
CA TRP A 40 -3.04 -3.50 -6.91
C TRP A 40 -2.75 -4.85 -6.27
N ASP A 41 -2.09 -4.85 -5.10
CA ASP A 41 -1.88 -6.08 -4.36
C ASP A 41 -3.19 -6.52 -3.71
N TYR A 42 -4.02 -5.59 -3.23
CA TYR A 42 -5.38 -5.91 -2.79
C TYR A 42 -6.23 -6.53 -3.90
N ALA A 43 -6.17 -6.00 -5.11
CA ALA A 43 -6.86 -6.55 -6.27
C ALA A 43 -6.41 -8.00 -6.55
N ARG A 44 -5.11 -8.31 -6.39
CA ARG A 44 -4.62 -9.69 -6.47
C ARG A 44 -5.23 -10.57 -5.38
N ALA A 45 -5.36 -10.07 -4.14
CA ALA A 45 -5.96 -10.81 -3.04
C ALA A 45 -7.43 -11.14 -3.32
N VAL A 46 -8.19 -10.18 -3.86
CA VAL A 46 -9.57 -10.38 -4.31
C VAL A 46 -9.64 -11.46 -5.40
N ARG A 47 -8.79 -11.36 -6.43
CA ARG A 47 -8.76 -12.29 -7.58
C ARG A 47 -8.57 -13.75 -7.15
N THR A 48 -7.91 -14.03 -6.02
CA THR A 48 -7.76 -15.39 -5.50
C THR A 48 -9.09 -16.08 -5.14
N LYS A 49 -10.17 -15.32 -4.92
CA LYS A 49 -11.49 -15.86 -4.55
C LYS A 49 -12.47 -16.00 -5.72
N ILE A 50 -12.29 -15.21 -6.77
CA ILE A 50 -13.32 -14.97 -7.79
C ILE A 50 -13.72 -16.25 -8.51
N ASN A 51 -12.74 -17.05 -8.97
CA ASN A 51 -13.02 -18.28 -9.71
C ASN A 51 -13.79 -19.29 -8.87
N SER A 52 -13.47 -19.40 -7.59
CA SER A 52 -14.15 -20.32 -6.68
C SER A 52 -15.58 -19.84 -6.37
N LEU A 53 -15.79 -18.54 -6.17
CA LEU A 53 -17.13 -17.98 -5.99
C LEU A 53 -18.00 -18.25 -7.23
N ALA A 54 -17.49 -17.91 -8.41
CA ALA A 54 -18.18 -18.15 -9.68
C ALA A 54 -18.49 -19.64 -9.93
N LYS A 55 -17.58 -20.54 -9.54
CA LYS A 55 -17.73 -21.99 -9.69
C LYS A 55 -18.79 -22.58 -8.76
N TYR A 56 -18.74 -22.23 -7.47
CA TYR A 56 -19.52 -22.91 -6.42
C TYR A 56 -20.82 -22.19 -6.06
N ARG A 57 -20.99 -20.91 -6.40
CA ARG A 57 -22.23 -20.17 -6.23
C ARG A 57 -22.61 -19.47 -7.53
N ARG A 58 -23.08 -20.27 -8.50
CA ARG A 58 -23.43 -19.78 -9.84
C ARG A 58 -24.47 -18.67 -9.77
N GLY A 59 -24.15 -17.52 -10.36
CA GLY A 59 -25.03 -16.34 -10.35
C GLY A 59 -24.88 -15.45 -9.11
N ALA A 60 -23.92 -15.73 -8.23
CA ALA A 60 -23.51 -14.78 -7.21
C ALA A 60 -22.94 -13.51 -7.85
N SER A 61 -23.01 -12.43 -7.10
CA SER A 61 -22.32 -11.18 -7.37
C SER A 61 -21.36 -10.87 -6.20
N LEU A 62 -20.48 -9.90 -6.39
CA LEU A 62 -19.53 -9.46 -5.39
C LEU A 62 -19.68 -7.96 -5.15
N TRP A 63 -19.75 -7.57 -3.89
CA TRP A 63 -19.67 -6.18 -3.49
C TRP A 63 -18.37 -5.95 -2.71
N ILE A 64 -17.51 -5.14 -3.29
CA ILE A 64 -16.25 -4.70 -2.67
C ILE A 64 -16.48 -3.33 -2.05
N GLN A 65 -16.41 -3.29 -0.73
CA GLN A 65 -16.63 -2.09 0.09
C GLN A 65 -15.28 -1.47 0.41
N VAL A 66 -14.94 -0.35 -0.21
CA VAL A 66 -13.64 0.31 -0.02
C VAL A 66 -13.78 1.45 0.99
N GLU A 67 -13.24 1.25 2.18
CA GLU A 67 -13.01 2.31 3.15
C GLU A 67 -11.75 3.07 2.72
N SER A 68 -11.91 4.32 2.29
CA SER A 68 -10.81 5.20 1.88
C SER A 68 -11.21 6.68 1.98
N PRO A 69 -10.34 7.57 2.51
CA PRO A 69 -10.67 9.00 2.69
C PRO A 69 -10.66 9.84 1.40
N GLY A 70 -10.02 9.35 0.33
CA GLY A 70 -10.01 9.97 -1.00
C GLY A 70 -10.45 9.00 -2.09
N ARG A 71 -10.42 9.46 -3.35
CA ARG A 71 -10.95 8.73 -4.51
C ARG A 71 -9.91 7.84 -5.18
N TRP A 72 -8.62 8.21 -5.13
CA TRP A 72 -7.57 7.49 -5.86
C TRP A 72 -7.55 6.00 -5.53
N TYR A 73 -7.57 5.66 -4.24
CA TYR A 73 -7.51 4.25 -3.82
C TYR A 73 -8.70 3.43 -4.36
N LEU A 74 -9.92 3.99 -4.33
CA LEU A 74 -11.11 3.36 -4.89
C LEU A 74 -11.01 3.20 -6.41
N GLU A 75 -10.59 4.23 -7.14
CA GLU A 75 -10.46 4.19 -8.59
C GLU A 75 -9.36 3.22 -9.06
N GLU A 76 -8.25 3.12 -8.33
CA GLU A 76 -7.25 2.09 -8.56
C GLU A 76 -7.80 0.68 -8.36
N MET A 77 -8.61 0.47 -7.32
CA MET A 77 -9.26 -0.82 -7.09
C MET A 77 -10.22 -1.17 -8.23
N LYS A 78 -11.01 -0.20 -8.72
CA LYS A 78 -11.89 -0.38 -9.90
C LYS A 78 -11.11 -0.76 -11.14
N SER A 79 -10.06 0.00 -11.45
CA SER A 79 -9.18 -0.27 -12.61
C SER A 79 -8.50 -1.64 -12.50
N ALA A 80 -7.93 -1.97 -11.34
CA ALA A 80 -7.20 -3.21 -11.12
C ALA A 80 -8.09 -4.46 -11.10
N LEU A 81 -9.40 -4.30 -10.84
CA LEU A 81 -10.41 -5.36 -10.86
C LEU A 81 -11.32 -5.29 -12.09
N TYR A 82 -10.96 -4.50 -13.09
CA TYR A 82 -11.65 -4.52 -14.36
C TYR A 82 -11.56 -5.93 -15.01
N GLY A 83 -12.63 -6.31 -15.70
CA GLY A 83 -12.72 -7.58 -16.45
C GLY A 83 -12.82 -8.84 -15.59
N LEU A 84 -13.28 -8.76 -14.33
CA LEU A 84 -13.59 -9.95 -13.55
C LEU A 84 -14.75 -10.76 -14.19
N PRO A 85 -14.69 -12.10 -14.19
CA PRO A 85 -15.75 -12.97 -14.73
C PRO A 85 -16.95 -13.10 -13.77
N LEU A 86 -17.20 -12.08 -12.95
CA LEU A 86 -18.22 -12.05 -11.90
C LEU A 86 -18.78 -10.63 -11.83
N ALA A 87 -20.10 -10.50 -11.74
CA ALA A 87 -20.75 -9.19 -11.60
C ALA A 87 -20.27 -8.59 -10.27
N THR A 88 -19.49 -7.52 -10.36
CA THR A 88 -18.79 -6.94 -9.22
C THR A 88 -19.10 -5.46 -9.13
N ALA A 89 -19.60 -5.03 -7.98
CA ALA A 89 -19.73 -3.62 -7.63
C ALA A 89 -18.58 -3.23 -6.69
N ILE A 90 -17.98 -2.06 -6.94
CA ILE A 90 -16.86 -1.52 -6.15
C ILE A 90 -17.21 -0.09 -5.76
N THR A 91 -17.58 0.10 -4.50
CA THR A 91 -18.07 1.38 -3.99
C THR A 91 -17.29 1.79 -2.73
N HIS A 92 -17.48 3.04 -2.29
CA HIS A 92 -17.11 3.39 -0.93
C HIS A 92 -17.94 2.57 0.07
N SER A 93 -17.38 2.28 1.25
CA SER A 93 -17.99 1.40 2.25
C SER A 93 -19.35 1.87 2.77
N ASP A 94 -19.64 3.16 2.68
CA ASP A 94 -20.90 3.82 3.06
C ASP A 94 -21.94 3.89 1.93
N ILE A 95 -21.57 3.49 0.71
CA ILE A 95 -22.44 3.55 -0.46
C ILE A 95 -22.88 2.15 -0.86
N ARG A 96 -24.17 1.86 -0.69
CA ARG A 96 -24.80 0.62 -1.15
C ARG A 96 -24.90 0.64 -2.69
N PRO A 97 -24.50 -0.43 -3.39
CA PRO A 97 -24.44 -0.43 -4.84
C PRO A 97 -25.84 -0.50 -5.45
N VAL A 98 -26.01 0.21 -6.55
CA VAL A 98 -27.16 0.13 -7.46
C VAL A 98 -26.79 -0.69 -8.70
N LEU A 99 -27.76 -0.99 -9.56
CA LEU A 99 -27.55 -1.81 -10.77
C LEU A 99 -26.40 -1.29 -11.65
N THR A 100 -26.25 0.03 -11.80
CA THR A 100 -25.22 0.66 -12.64
C THR A 100 -23.81 0.57 -12.05
N ASP A 101 -23.65 0.21 -10.77
CA ASP A 101 -22.34 0.07 -10.14
C ASP A 101 -21.69 -1.29 -10.45
N PHE A 102 -22.47 -2.26 -10.92
CA PHE A 102 -21.94 -3.58 -11.27
C PHE A 102 -21.24 -3.56 -12.62
N SER A 103 -20.10 -4.25 -12.71
CA SER A 103 -19.31 -4.41 -13.94
C SER A 103 -20.10 -4.95 -15.14
N PHE A 104 -21.15 -5.72 -14.86
CA PHE A 104 -22.20 -6.12 -15.81
C PHE A 104 -23.43 -6.54 -15.00
N ILE A 105 -24.58 -6.66 -15.67
CA ILE A 105 -25.86 -6.99 -15.03
C ILE A 105 -25.72 -8.31 -14.24
N PRO A 106 -25.84 -8.29 -12.91
CA PRO A 106 -25.76 -9.50 -12.10
C PRO A 106 -26.99 -10.38 -12.35
N ARG A 107 -26.86 -11.69 -12.07
CA ARG A 107 -28.03 -12.58 -12.11
C ARG A 107 -29.00 -12.18 -11.00
N THR A 108 -30.28 -12.09 -11.37
CA THR A 108 -31.37 -11.76 -10.45
C THR A 108 -32.28 -12.95 -10.18
N PHE A 109 -32.87 -12.95 -8.99
CA PHE A 109 -33.84 -13.92 -8.50
C PHE A 109 -35.12 -13.20 -8.07
N ILE A 110 -36.26 -13.90 -8.12
CA ILE A 110 -37.58 -13.35 -7.74
C ILE A 110 -37.73 -13.30 -6.20
N LYS A 111 -36.90 -14.04 -5.48
CA LYS A 111 -36.87 -14.07 -4.01
C LYS A 111 -35.43 -13.86 -3.53
N PRO A 112 -35.24 -13.30 -2.32
CA PRO A 112 -33.93 -13.25 -1.66
C PRO A 112 -33.27 -14.63 -1.59
N SER A 113 -31.96 -14.67 -1.77
CA SER A 113 -31.13 -15.86 -1.59
C SER A 113 -31.07 -16.24 -0.10
N PRO A 114 -31.10 -17.54 0.25
CA PRO A 114 -31.07 -18.01 1.65
C PRO A 114 -29.73 -17.77 2.38
N GLY A 115 -28.79 -17.04 1.78
CA GLY A 115 -27.46 -16.78 2.34
C GLY A 115 -26.48 -17.94 2.17
N ALA A 116 -25.22 -17.68 2.49
CA ALA A 116 -24.17 -18.71 2.55
C ALA A 116 -23.99 -19.25 3.98
N PRO A 117 -23.45 -20.47 4.15
CA PRO A 117 -23.19 -21.03 5.47
C PRO A 117 -22.27 -20.14 6.30
N ALA A 118 -22.60 -19.98 7.58
CA ALA A 118 -21.79 -19.25 8.54
C ALA A 118 -20.42 -19.91 8.73
N ALA A 119 -19.40 -19.09 8.99
CA ALA A 119 -18.07 -19.55 9.30
C ALA A 119 -17.48 -18.73 10.44
N GLU A 120 -16.54 -19.33 11.16
CA GLU A 120 -15.71 -18.60 12.11
C GLU A 120 -14.91 -17.50 11.41
N SER A 121 -14.67 -16.42 12.15
CA SER A 121 -13.80 -15.34 11.67
C SER A 121 -12.41 -15.88 11.37
N TRP A 122 -11.74 -15.22 10.43
CA TRP A 122 -10.35 -15.53 10.12
C TRP A 122 -9.38 -15.04 11.22
N GLN A 123 -9.81 -14.04 12.01
CA GLN A 123 -9.00 -13.39 13.04
C GLN A 123 -8.95 -14.28 14.28
N PRO A 124 -7.74 -14.63 14.77
CA PRO A 124 -7.60 -15.32 16.04
C PRO A 124 -8.19 -14.48 17.18
N VAL A 125 -8.84 -15.13 18.14
CA VAL A 125 -9.50 -14.48 19.28
C VAL A 125 -8.51 -13.63 20.10
N ASP A 126 -7.25 -14.05 20.19
CA ASP A 126 -6.22 -13.41 21.02
C ASP A 126 -5.38 -12.38 20.27
N MET A 127 -5.92 -11.70 19.26
CA MET A 127 -5.16 -10.72 18.47
C MET A 127 -5.88 -9.38 18.27
N THR A 128 -5.17 -8.30 18.59
CA THR A 128 -5.67 -6.94 18.35
C THR A 128 -5.48 -6.52 16.89
N ASP A 129 -6.25 -5.54 16.44
CA ASP A 129 -6.14 -5.01 15.09
C ASP A 129 -4.78 -4.36 14.83
N GLU A 130 -4.15 -3.77 15.85
CA GLU A 130 -2.81 -3.19 15.71
C GLU A 130 -1.71 -4.24 15.57
N GLU A 131 -1.86 -5.39 16.26
CA GLU A 131 -0.97 -6.53 16.07
C GLU A 131 -1.08 -7.09 14.65
N ILE A 132 -2.31 -7.22 14.13
CA ILE A 132 -2.56 -7.57 12.74
C ILE A 132 -1.93 -6.56 11.79
N GLN A 133 -2.07 -5.25 12.06
CA GLN A 133 -1.50 -4.20 11.20
C GLN A 133 0.03 -4.27 11.15
N ALA A 134 0.70 -4.49 12.29
CA ALA A 134 2.15 -4.69 12.32
C ALA A 134 2.57 -5.96 11.57
N LEU A 135 1.82 -7.05 11.69
CA LEU A 135 2.06 -8.28 10.93
C LEU A 135 1.87 -8.10 9.42
N ARG A 136 0.84 -7.36 9.00
CA ARG A 136 0.59 -7.01 7.59
C ARG A 136 1.79 -6.28 6.99
N VAL A 137 2.32 -5.27 7.70
CA VAL A 137 3.55 -4.57 7.29
C VAL A 137 4.72 -5.55 7.18
N LEU A 138 4.99 -6.36 8.21
CA LEU A 138 6.11 -7.31 8.21
C LEU A 138 5.96 -8.42 7.15
N ALA A 139 4.74 -8.86 6.83
CA ALA A 139 4.49 -9.80 5.75
C ALA A 139 4.88 -9.25 4.38
N ARG A 140 4.75 -7.94 4.18
CA ARG A 140 5.15 -7.21 2.96
C ARG A 140 6.65 -6.98 2.91
N ILE A 141 7.25 -6.49 4.00
CA ILE A 141 8.66 -6.05 4.04
C ILE A 141 9.65 -7.15 4.48
N LYS A 142 9.14 -8.31 4.91
CA LYS A 142 9.82 -9.52 5.42
C LYS A 142 10.61 -9.33 6.71
N THR A 143 11.53 -8.37 6.71
CA THR A 143 12.40 -7.99 7.82
C THR A 143 12.44 -6.48 7.91
N GLY A 144 12.31 -5.90 9.11
CA GLY A 144 12.44 -4.46 9.27
C GLY A 144 12.79 -4.02 10.68
N TYR A 145 13.30 -2.80 10.79
CA TYR A 145 13.55 -2.16 12.09
C TYR A 145 12.25 -1.65 12.71
N THR A 146 12.24 -1.48 14.04
CA THR A 146 11.08 -0.91 14.77
C THR A 146 10.61 0.42 14.15
N SER A 147 11.53 1.30 13.74
CA SER A 147 11.20 2.59 13.12
C SER A 147 10.61 2.46 11.71
N GLU A 148 11.05 1.46 10.93
CA GLU A 148 10.49 1.17 9.61
C GLU A 148 9.05 0.64 9.74
N VAL A 149 8.81 -0.28 10.67
CA VAL A 149 7.46 -0.79 10.95
C VAL A 149 6.57 0.32 11.50
N ALA A 150 7.08 1.19 12.38
CA ALA A 150 6.34 2.32 12.92
C ALA A 150 5.94 3.32 11.82
N SER A 151 6.87 3.62 10.90
CA SER A 151 6.61 4.49 9.74
C SER A 151 5.45 3.97 8.88
N LEU A 152 5.47 2.67 8.56
CA LEU A 152 4.50 2.04 7.66
C LEU A 152 3.15 1.71 8.33
N THR A 153 3.13 1.49 9.64
CA THR A 153 1.87 1.33 10.41
C THR A 153 1.26 2.68 10.81
N GLY A 154 2.07 3.74 10.87
CA GLY A 154 1.67 5.04 11.40
C GLY A 154 1.61 5.10 12.92
N PHE A 155 2.14 4.10 13.62
CA PHE A 155 2.27 4.11 15.07
C PHE A 155 3.49 4.89 15.55
N SER A 156 3.49 5.25 16.84
CA SER A 156 4.71 5.70 17.50
C SER A 156 5.71 4.55 17.64
N VAL A 157 7.01 4.86 17.60
CA VAL A 157 8.08 3.86 17.74
C VAL A 157 7.95 3.05 19.03
N TRP A 158 7.49 3.68 20.12
CA TRP A 158 7.25 3.00 21.40
C TRP A 158 6.08 2.01 21.32
N LYS A 159 4.93 2.43 20.75
CA LYS A 159 3.76 1.55 20.56
C LYS A 159 4.15 0.36 19.68
N THR A 160 4.85 0.61 18.58
CA THR A 160 5.35 -0.44 17.67
C THR A 160 6.28 -1.41 18.38
N ARG A 161 7.23 -0.93 19.19
CA ARG A 161 8.13 -1.81 19.96
C ARG A 161 7.37 -2.75 20.88
N ARG A 162 6.35 -2.26 21.58
CA ARG A 162 5.50 -3.08 22.45
C ARG A 162 4.78 -4.17 21.65
N ILE A 163 4.10 -3.78 20.56
CA ILE A 163 3.40 -4.71 19.67
C ILE A 163 4.34 -5.79 19.12
N LEU A 164 5.54 -5.41 18.67
CA LEU A 164 6.50 -6.37 18.11
C LEU A 164 6.99 -7.37 19.16
N ARG A 165 7.22 -6.94 20.40
CA ARG A 165 7.55 -7.87 21.51
C ARG A 165 6.42 -8.84 21.80
N ASP A 166 5.17 -8.39 21.76
CA ASP A 166 4.02 -9.26 22.01
C ASP A 166 3.79 -10.24 20.86
N LEU A 167 4.00 -9.82 19.61
CA LEU A 167 4.01 -10.71 18.43
C LEU A 167 5.13 -11.76 18.46
N ASP A 168 6.28 -11.42 19.03
CA ASP A 168 7.41 -12.34 19.20
C ASP A 168 7.09 -13.41 20.24
N LYS A 169 6.51 -13.01 21.39
CA LYS A 169 5.99 -13.94 22.42
C LYS A 169 4.94 -14.90 21.85
N LYS A 170 4.11 -14.43 20.90
CA LYS A 170 3.12 -15.26 20.18
C LYS A 170 3.73 -16.15 19.09
N GLU A 171 5.06 -16.16 18.94
CA GLU A 171 5.79 -16.88 17.90
C GLU A 171 5.39 -16.55 16.45
N LEU A 172 4.85 -15.35 16.21
CA LEU A 172 4.44 -14.92 14.87
C LEU A 172 5.55 -14.22 14.12
N ILE A 173 6.49 -13.64 14.86
CA ILE A 173 7.71 -13.02 14.36
C ILE A 173 8.92 -13.55 15.15
N PHE A 174 10.11 -13.11 14.80
CA PHE A 174 11.30 -13.24 15.64
C PHE A 174 12.13 -11.97 15.65
N SER A 175 12.74 -11.70 16.78
CA SER A 175 13.72 -10.64 16.99
C SER A 175 15.13 -11.11 16.58
N HIS A 176 15.86 -10.23 15.91
CA HIS A 176 17.31 -10.33 15.72
C HIS A 176 17.95 -9.34 16.69
N GLU A 177 18.23 -9.78 17.91
CA GLU A 177 18.79 -8.93 18.97
C GLU A 177 20.31 -8.84 18.95
N GLU A 178 20.96 -9.77 18.24
CA GLU A 178 22.41 -9.81 18.08
C GLU A 178 22.81 -9.36 16.67
N PRO A 179 23.95 -8.64 16.55
CA PRO A 179 24.52 -8.34 15.25
C PRO A 179 24.94 -9.64 14.52
N PRO A 180 24.78 -9.72 13.19
CA PRO A 180 25.37 -10.79 12.40
C PRO A 180 26.89 -10.89 12.63
N LYS A 181 27.47 -12.07 12.44
CA LYS A 181 28.92 -12.31 12.62
C LYS A 181 29.81 -11.36 11.79
N GLU A 182 29.31 -10.88 10.65
CA GLU A 182 30.01 -9.96 9.74
C GLU A 182 29.68 -8.48 10.01
N TRP A 183 29.09 -8.16 11.18
CA TRP A 183 28.69 -6.80 11.49
C TRP A 183 29.90 -5.91 11.79
N ASP A 184 29.89 -4.73 11.17
CA ASP A 184 30.87 -3.69 11.41
C ASP A 184 30.68 -3.08 12.81
N GLU A 185 31.56 -3.44 13.75
CA GLU A 185 31.54 -2.99 15.16
C GLU A 185 31.55 -1.46 15.30
N LYS A 186 32.00 -0.71 14.29
CA LYS A 186 31.97 0.76 14.27
C LYS A 186 30.55 1.31 14.07
N LYS A 187 29.57 0.46 13.72
CA LYS A 187 28.17 0.84 13.53
C LYS A 187 27.32 0.39 14.71
N ARG A 188 26.51 1.31 15.22
CA ARG A 188 25.49 0.99 16.23
C ARG A 188 24.50 -0.03 15.65
N PHE A 189 24.43 -1.20 16.30
CA PHE A 189 23.44 -2.22 16.00
C PHE A 189 22.06 -1.79 16.50
N TYR A 190 21.04 -2.10 15.70
CA TYR A 190 19.64 -1.91 16.05
C TYR A 190 18.91 -3.22 15.83
N PRO A 191 18.13 -3.72 16.81
CA PRO A 191 17.37 -4.94 16.62
C PRO A 191 16.39 -4.83 15.46
N SER A 192 16.32 -5.89 14.66
CA SER A 192 15.37 -6.01 13.56
C SER A 192 14.40 -7.17 13.81
N TRP A 193 13.28 -7.16 13.09
CA TRP A 193 12.19 -8.09 13.28
C TRP A 193 11.87 -8.78 11.96
N SER A 194 11.70 -10.10 11.99
CA SER A 194 11.35 -10.89 10.81
C SER A 194 10.07 -11.68 11.03
N VAL A 195 9.22 -11.72 10.01
CA VAL A 195 7.98 -12.49 10.08
C VAL A 195 8.22 -14.00 9.94
N LYS A 196 7.61 -14.81 10.81
CA LYS A 196 7.62 -16.28 10.69
C LYS A 196 6.52 -16.75 9.73
N ARG A 197 6.59 -18.00 9.29
CA ARG A 197 5.57 -18.60 8.39
C ARG A 197 4.14 -18.52 8.97
N LYS A 198 3.98 -18.74 10.29
CA LYS A 198 2.69 -18.59 10.99
C LYS A 198 2.18 -17.15 10.90
N GLY A 199 3.03 -16.16 11.18
CA GLY A 199 2.70 -14.74 11.07
C GLY A 199 2.35 -14.31 9.64
N VAL A 200 3.09 -14.79 8.64
CA VAL A 200 2.73 -14.58 7.22
C VAL A 200 1.33 -15.14 6.99
N SER A 201 1.08 -16.41 7.30
CA SER A 201 -0.23 -17.05 7.09
C SER A 201 -1.39 -16.20 7.62
N LEU A 202 -1.27 -15.69 8.85
CA LEU A 202 -2.26 -14.83 9.49
C LEU A 202 -2.44 -13.49 8.78
N ALA A 203 -1.36 -12.81 8.37
CA ALA A 203 -1.47 -11.60 7.55
C ALA A 203 -2.25 -11.87 6.25
N LEU A 204 -2.10 -13.05 5.65
CA LEU A 204 -2.82 -13.39 4.41
C LEU A 204 -4.30 -13.56 4.65
N ARG A 205 -4.63 -14.25 5.77
CA ARG A 205 -6.01 -14.42 6.22
C ARG A 205 -6.67 -13.05 6.42
N SER A 206 -5.91 -12.11 7.00
CA SER A 206 -6.37 -10.74 7.25
C SER A 206 -6.63 -9.93 5.99
N TRP A 207 -6.05 -10.32 4.86
CA TRP A 207 -6.32 -9.75 3.53
C TRP A 207 -7.31 -10.60 2.75
N GLY A 208 -7.96 -11.57 3.38
CA GLY A 208 -8.91 -12.46 2.75
C GLY A 208 -8.31 -13.46 1.75
N VAL A 209 -7.00 -13.50 1.51
CA VAL A 209 -6.39 -14.55 0.66
C VAL A 209 -6.81 -15.93 1.21
N PRO A 210 -7.05 -17.01 0.44
CA PRO A 210 -7.38 -18.37 0.92
C PRO A 210 -6.13 -19.22 1.23
N ARG A 211 -6.26 -20.29 2.04
CA ARG A 211 -5.11 -21.14 2.43
C ARG A 211 -4.56 -21.81 1.17
N GLY A 212 -3.24 -21.98 1.08
CA GLY A 212 -2.58 -22.60 -0.08
C GLY A 212 -2.35 -21.68 -1.29
N ALA A 213 -2.86 -20.45 -1.28
CA ALA A 213 -2.51 -19.47 -2.32
C ALA A 213 -1.02 -19.08 -2.24
N ASN A 214 -0.34 -19.01 -3.39
CA ASN A 214 1.07 -18.61 -3.47
C ASN A 214 1.24 -17.16 -2.99
N PHE A 215 2.16 -16.94 -2.05
CA PHE A 215 2.31 -15.68 -1.34
C PHE A 215 3.58 -14.87 -1.66
N THR A 216 4.36 -15.27 -2.66
CA THR A 216 5.53 -14.49 -3.07
C THR A 216 5.16 -13.14 -3.70
N ALA A 217 3.93 -13.00 -4.18
CA ALA A 217 3.47 -11.85 -4.96
C ALA A 217 3.28 -10.53 -4.18
N TYR A 218 3.16 -10.59 -2.85
CA TYR A 218 2.89 -9.43 -1.97
C TYR A 218 4.14 -8.93 -1.23
N ARG A 219 5.29 -9.54 -1.49
CA ARG A 219 6.55 -9.14 -0.89
C ARG A 219 7.17 -8.01 -1.69
N GLU A 220 7.83 -7.09 -0.99
CA GLU A 220 8.78 -6.17 -1.62
C GLU A 220 9.80 -7.00 -2.40
N ARG A 221 9.90 -6.74 -3.72
CA ARG A 221 10.64 -7.61 -4.64
C ARG A 221 12.11 -7.32 -4.65
N ARG A 222 12.52 -6.06 -4.44
CA ARG A 222 13.94 -5.83 -4.19
C ARG A 222 14.12 -6.20 -2.73
N ASN A 223 14.97 -7.18 -2.51
CA ASN A 223 15.47 -7.46 -1.19
C ASN A 223 16.87 -6.83 -1.14
N PRO A 224 16.99 -5.47 -1.22
CA PRO A 224 18.30 -4.89 -1.04
C PRO A 224 18.77 -5.35 0.35
N GLU A 225 20.00 -5.86 0.39
CA GLU A 225 20.73 -6.06 1.63
C GLU A 225 20.58 -4.82 2.52
N ASP A 226 20.67 -4.99 3.85
CA ASP A 226 20.50 -3.86 4.76
C ASP A 226 21.30 -2.63 4.33
N GLY A 227 20.57 -1.60 3.90
CA GLY A 227 21.13 -0.52 3.11
C GLY A 227 20.40 0.79 3.35
N ARG A 228 21.12 1.90 3.20
CA ARG A 228 20.54 3.24 3.39
C ARG A 228 19.36 3.50 2.47
N HIS A 229 19.44 3.06 1.21
CA HIS A 229 18.38 3.22 0.21
C HIS A 229 17.05 2.63 0.71
N ARG A 230 17.06 1.35 1.12
CA ARG A 230 15.90 0.66 1.72
C ARG A 230 15.33 1.40 2.94
N ARG A 231 16.21 1.79 3.87
CA ARG A 231 15.82 2.50 5.10
C ARG A 231 15.13 3.83 4.79
N THR A 232 15.70 4.61 3.87
CA THR A 232 15.12 5.88 3.43
C THR A 232 13.72 5.68 2.83
N SER A 233 13.54 4.67 1.98
CA SER A 233 12.23 4.34 1.39
C SER A 233 11.18 3.95 2.42
N ARG A 234 11.52 3.08 3.38
CA ARG A 234 10.58 2.63 4.42
C ARG A 234 10.24 3.71 5.44
N LEU A 235 11.16 4.65 5.66
CA LEU A 235 10.96 5.80 6.53
C LEU A 235 10.25 6.98 5.84
N TRP A 236 9.87 6.84 4.56
CA TRP A 236 9.27 7.91 3.78
C TRP A 236 8.04 8.52 4.45
N VAL A 237 7.08 7.69 4.83
CA VAL A 237 5.81 8.12 5.46
C VAL A 237 6.07 8.90 6.75
N ALA A 238 6.94 8.39 7.64
CA ALA A 238 7.30 9.10 8.86
C ALA A 238 8.06 10.40 8.58
N SER A 239 8.89 10.44 7.54
CA SER A 239 9.61 11.65 7.13
C SER A 239 8.64 12.73 6.64
N LEU A 240 7.64 12.35 5.84
CA LEU A 240 6.57 13.25 5.37
C LEU A 240 5.80 13.87 6.53
N ARG A 241 5.27 13.03 7.42
CA ARG A 241 4.50 13.46 8.60
C ARG A 241 5.29 14.40 9.51
N ARG A 242 6.61 14.19 9.60
CA ARG A 242 7.49 15.07 10.38
C ARG A 242 7.81 16.38 9.66
N ALA A 243 8.03 16.33 8.35
CA ALA A 243 8.46 17.50 7.58
C ALA A 243 7.32 18.49 7.31
N TRP A 244 6.11 17.99 7.04
CA TRP A 244 5.00 18.80 6.55
C TRP A 244 3.77 18.63 7.44
N ALA A 245 3.70 19.43 8.51
CA ALA A 245 2.57 19.39 9.46
C ALA A 245 1.21 19.72 8.82
N GLY A 246 1.20 20.45 7.70
CA GLY A 246 -0.01 20.74 6.92
C GLY A 246 -0.43 19.64 5.93
N ALA A 247 0.35 18.57 5.80
CA ALA A 247 0.01 17.42 4.96
C ALA A 247 -0.68 16.33 5.78
N GLU A 248 -1.83 15.87 5.31
CA GLU A 248 -2.51 14.71 5.88
C GLU A 248 -2.03 13.46 5.15
N ILE A 249 -1.21 12.64 5.79
CA ILE A 249 -0.68 11.41 5.18
C ILE A 249 -1.52 10.21 5.63
N TRP A 250 -2.39 9.74 4.74
CA TRP A 250 -3.29 8.62 5.00
C TRP A 250 -2.55 7.29 5.11
N THR A 251 -1.71 6.95 4.13
CA THR A 251 -0.93 5.69 4.15
C THR A 251 0.26 5.77 3.18
N GLY A 252 1.11 4.74 3.19
CA GLY A 252 2.18 4.61 2.22
C GLY A 252 2.90 3.27 2.24
N TRP A 253 3.67 3.04 1.19
CA TRP A 253 4.28 1.76 0.85
C TRP A 253 5.66 1.99 0.22
N SER A 254 6.63 1.18 0.59
CA SER A 254 7.92 1.09 -0.10
C SER A 254 7.88 0.08 -1.25
N GLU A 255 8.63 0.35 -2.33
CA GLU A 255 8.81 -0.52 -3.49
C GLU A 255 7.52 -1.03 -4.15
N VAL A 256 6.51 -0.16 -4.24
CA VAL A 256 5.19 -0.55 -4.74
C VAL A 256 5.20 -0.77 -6.26
N GLN A 257 4.62 -1.87 -6.73
CA GLN A 257 4.48 -2.14 -8.16
C GLN A 257 3.20 -1.56 -8.72
N ILE A 258 3.32 -0.52 -9.53
CA ILE A 258 2.20 0.09 -10.23
C ILE A 258 1.98 -0.62 -11.59
N PRO A 259 0.83 -1.26 -11.85
CA PRO A 259 0.52 -1.85 -13.14
C PRO A 259 0.64 -0.82 -14.27
N GLY A 260 1.10 -1.27 -15.45
CA GLY A 260 1.37 -0.38 -16.58
C GLY A 260 2.69 0.40 -16.48
N LEU A 261 3.24 0.60 -15.28
CA LEU A 261 4.57 1.20 -15.11
C LEU A 261 5.66 0.13 -15.00
N ARG A 262 6.59 0.13 -15.96
CA ARG A 262 7.76 -0.76 -15.95
C ARG A 262 8.73 -0.52 -14.78
N THR A 263 8.60 0.58 -14.04
CA THR A 263 9.50 0.96 -12.94
C THR A 263 8.69 1.40 -11.74
N ALA A 264 8.90 0.71 -10.61
CA ALA A 264 8.32 1.06 -9.32
C ALA A 264 9.03 2.29 -8.70
N PRO A 265 8.28 3.21 -8.05
CA PRO A 265 8.89 4.16 -7.12
C PRO A 265 9.64 3.43 -6.02
N ASP A 266 10.64 4.09 -5.44
CA ASP A 266 11.33 3.56 -4.26
C ASP A 266 10.39 3.60 -3.03
N ALA A 267 9.53 4.62 -2.92
CA ALA A 267 8.34 4.59 -2.07
C ALA A 267 7.21 5.47 -2.62
N LEU A 268 5.98 5.18 -2.22
CA LEU A 268 4.79 5.94 -2.54
C LEU A 268 4.01 6.18 -1.26
N ALA A 269 3.57 7.41 -1.02
CA ALA A 269 2.57 7.70 -0.02
C ALA A 269 1.41 8.46 -0.65
N TRP A 270 0.26 8.43 0.00
CA TRP A 270 -0.97 9.02 -0.47
C TRP A 270 -1.65 9.75 0.67
N GLY A 271 -2.24 10.90 0.35
CA GLY A 271 -2.77 11.81 1.34
C GLY A 271 -3.37 13.07 0.73
N LYS A 272 -3.40 14.12 1.54
CA LYS A 272 -3.90 15.45 1.16
C LYS A 272 -2.86 16.52 1.49
N LEU A 273 -2.67 17.47 0.58
CA LEU A 273 -1.83 18.65 0.77
C LEU A 273 -2.52 19.85 0.13
N ASP A 274 -2.58 20.97 0.85
CA ASP A 274 -3.24 22.21 0.40
C ASP A 274 -4.68 22.01 -0.11
N GLY A 275 -5.43 21.10 0.51
CA GLY A 275 -6.81 20.81 0.08
C GLY A 275 -6.93 19.76 -1.02
N HIS A 276 -5.82 19.35 -1.65
CA HIS A 276 -5.83 18.46 -2.80
C HIS A 276 -5.40 17.04 -2.46
N GLU A 277 -6.11 16.05 -3.00
CA GLU A 277 -5.67 14.66 -2.99
C GLU A 277 -4.36 14.53 -3.76
N THR A 278 -3.34 14.02 -3.08
CA THR A 278 -1.94 14.13 -3.49
C THR A 278 -1.22 12.79 -3.36
N LEU A 279 -0.44 12.45 -4.39
CA LEU A 279 0.55 11.39 -4.34
C LEU A 279 1.92 11.96 -3.97
N PHE A 280 2.57 11.30 -3.01
CA PHE A 280 3.91 11.63 -2.55
C PHE A 280 4.87 10.56 -3.04
N TRP A 281 5.47 10.82 -4.19
CA TRP A 281 6.33 9.89 -4.92
C TRP A 281 7.78 10.06 -4.48
N LEU A 282 8.44 8.97 -4.08
CA LEU A 282 9.84 9.00 -3.66
C LEU A 282 10.75 8.23 -4.63
N GLU A 283 11.85 8.88 -4.99
CA GLU A 283 13.03 8.27 -5.58
C GLU A 283 14.26 8.54 -4.70
N VAL A 284 15.09 7.53 -4.50
CA VAL A 284 16.32 7.64 -3.70
C VAL A 284 17.54 7.38 -4.60
N GLU A 285 18.49 8.31 -4.63
CA GLU A 285 19.68 8.24 -5.51
C GLU A 285 20.99 8.21 -4.70
N GLY A 286 21.73 7.11 -4.83
CA GLY A 286 22.97 6.86 -4.11
C GLY A 286 24.24 7.42 -4.75
N GLY A 287 24.16 7.88 -6.00
CA GLY A 287 25.29 8.45 -6.72
C GLY A 287 26.31 7.41 -7.17
N GLY A 288 25.90 6.17 -7.45
CA GLY A 288 26.82 5.12 -7.92
C GLY A 288 27.22 5.24 -9.40
N THR A 289 26.88 6.34 -10.07
CA THR A 289 26.99 6.47 -11.53
C THR A 289 27.24 7.93 -11.95
N SER A 290 27.46 8.18 -13.24
CA SER A 290 27.79 9.52 -13.74
C SER A 290 26.60 10.49 -13.62
N GLY A 291 26.90 11.79 -13.51
CA GLY A 291 25.88 12.83 -13.39
C GLY A 291 24.89 12.85 -14.56
N ARG A 292 25.35 12.59 -15.79
CA ARG A 292 24.48 12.48 -16.98
C ARG A 292 23.46 11.35 -16.84
N VAL A 293 23.90 10.20 -16.34
CA VAL A 293 23.01 9.04 -16.14
C VAL A 293 22.01 9.32 -15.01
N ILE A 294 22.43 9.97 -13.92
CA ILE A 294 21.54 10.39 -12.83
C ILE A 294 20.45 11.32 -13.35
N MET A 295 20.83 12.35 -14.13
CA MET A 295 19.89 13.29 -14.73
C MET A 295 18.87 12.59 -15.62
N GLN A 296 19.31 11.75 -16.56
CA GLN A 296 18.43 11.04 -17.49
C GLN A 296 17.47 10.08 -16.77
N ARG A 297 17.95 9.36 -15.74
CA ARG A 297 17.12 8.46 -14.93
C ARG A 297 16.08 9.24 -14.13
N SER A 298 16.49 10.37 -13.53
CA SER A 298 15.60 11.23 -12.76
C SER A 298 14.50 11.81 -13.65
N ALA A 299 14.86 12.34 -14.83
CA ALA A 299 13.91 12.88 -15.80
C ALA A 299 12.90 11.82 -16.26
N LYS A 300 13.37 10.60 -16.57
CA LYS A 300 12.51 9.48 -16.97
C LYS A 300 11.54 9.06 -15.85
N ARG A 301 12.00 9.00 -14.60
CA ARG A 301 11.16 8.63 -13.45
C ARG A 301 10.15 9.74 -13.15
N PHE A 302 10.57 10.99 -13.18
CA PHE A 302 9.71 12.16 -12.99
C PHE A 302 8.60 12.23 -14.04
N HIS A 303 8.95 12.12 -15.33
CA HIS A 303 7.97 12.15 -16.41
C HIS A 303 6.90 11.04 -16.27
N LYS A 304 7.31 9.83 -15.87
CA LYS A 304 6.35 8.74 -15.60
C LYS A 304 5.42 9.05 -14.44
N ALA A 305 5.94 9.64 -13.37
CA ALA A 305 5.13 10.03 -12.23
C ALA A 305 4.11 11.12 -12.62
N ILE A 306 4.50 12.08 -13.47
CA ILE A 306 3.58 13.08 -14.04
C ILE A 306 2.47 12.40 -14.84
N LEU A 307 2.82 11.57 -15.83
CA LEU A 307 1.82 10.90 -16.68
C LEU A 307 0.83 10.08 -15.86
N TYR A 308 1.34 9.42 -14.81
CA TYR A 308 0.50 8.69 -13.88
C TYR A 308 -0.43 9.63 -13.10
N ALA A 309 0.10 10.69 -12.46
CA ALA A 309 -0.73 11.64 -11.73
C ALA A 309 -1.80 12.31 -12.61
N GLU A 310 -1.46 12.67 -13.85
CA GLU A 310 -2.38 13.26 -14.82
C GLU A 310 -3.49 12.28 -15.23
N ALA A 311 -3.15 11.02 -15.52
CA ALA A 311 -4.13 9.99 -15.89
C ALA A 311 -5.17 9.75 -14.77
N HIS A 312 -4.81 10.04 -13.52
CA HIS A 312 -5.67 9.90 -12.35
C HIS A 312 -6.21 11.23 -11.81
N ASN A 313 -5.92 12.36 -12.48
CA ASN A 313 -6.26 13.72 -12.05
C ASN A 313 -5.86 14.03 -10.60
N LEU A 314 -4.62 13.69 -10.23
CA LEU A 314 -4.06 13.89 -8.89
C LEU A 314 -3.01 14.99 -8.88
N HIS A 315 -2.83 15.59 -7.69
CA HIS A 315 -1.64 16.37 -7.42
C HIS A 315 -0.48 15.44 -7.11
N LEU A 316 0.74 15.87 -7.45
CA LEU A 316 1.95 15.07 -7.25
C LEU A 316 3.02 15.90 -6.55
N VAL A 317 3.53 15.36 -5.44
CA VAL A 317 4.82 15.77 -4.90
C VAL A 317 5.84 14.71 -5.26
N PHE A 318 6.76 15.05 -6.16
CA PHE A 318 7.88 14.18 -6.53
C PHE A 318 9.11 14.53 -5.71
N ALA A 319 9.55 13.62 -4.86
CA ALA A 319 10.71 13.77 -4.00
C ALA A 319 11.91 12.96 -4.52
N LEU A 320 13.04 13.64 -4.73
CA LEU A 320 14.34 13.01 -4.95
C LEU A 320 15.21 13.18 -3.71
N LEU A 321 15.41 12.09 -2.97
CA LEU A 321 16.34 12.04 -1.85
C LEU A 321 17.68 11.49 -2.31
N ALA A 322 18.69 12.35 -2.37
CA ALA A 322 19.97 12.01 -2.97
C ALA A 322 21.16 12.45 -2.13
N LYS A 323 22.36 11.93 -2.44
CA LYS A 323 23.59 12.62 -2.04
C LYS A 323 23.60 14.04 -2.62
N PRO A 324 24.19 15.04 -1.94
CA PRO A 324 24.18 16.43 -2.41
C PRO A 324 24.63 16.62 -3.86
N TRP A 325 25.71 15.98 -4.29
CA TRP A 325 26.20 16.10 -5.67
C TRP A 325 25.29 15.40 -6.70
N ALA A 326 24.63 14.31 -6.31
CA ALA A 326 23.68 13.61 -7.18
C ALA A 326 22.40 14.42 -7.35
N GLY A 327 21.93 15.07 -6.27
CA GLY A 327 20.83 16.03 -6.35
C GLY A 327 21.15 17.22 -7.26
N LYS A 328 22.40 17.72 -7.23
CA LYS A 328 22.88 18.76 -8.17
C LYS A 328 22.84 18.26 -9.62
N ALA A 329 23.35 17.06 -9.87
CA ALA A 329 23.35 16.46 -11.20
C ALA A 329 21.94 16.30 -11.78
N ALA A 330 20.93 16.07 -10.94
CA ALA A 330 19.54 15.91 -11.36
C ALA A 330 18.80 17.24 -11.63
N ARG A 331 19.38 18.42 -11.37
CA ARG A 331 18.66 19.72 -11.47
C ARG A 331 17.92 19.91 -12.80
N LEU A 332 18.57 19.59 -13.92
CA LEU A 332 17.99 19.76 -15.26
C LEU A 332 16.83 18.78 -15.56
N ALA A 333 16.66 17.73 -14.75
CA ALA A 333 15.53 16.81 -14.89
C ALA A 333 14.18 17.44 -14.48
N PHE A 334 14.21 18.57 -13.77
CA PHE A 334 13.04 19.18 -13.15
C PHE A 334 12.78 20.61 -13.66
N VAL A 335 13.15 20.90 -14.90
CA VAL A 335 12.81 22.16 -15.58
C VAL A 335 11.36 22.07 -16.09
N GLY A 336 10.59 23.15 -15.94
CA GLY A 336 9.21 23.22 -16.44
C GLY A 336 8.23 22.34 -15.66
N VAL A 337 8.30 22.36 -14.33
CA VAL A 337 7.39 21.61 -13.46
C VAL A 337 5.94 22.07 -13.69
N PRO A 338 4.99 21.18 -14.03
CA PRO A 338 3.59 21.57 -14.26
C PRO A 338 2.89 22.06 -12.99
N GLU A 339 1.82 22.85 -13.13
CA GLU A 339 1.14 23.54 -12.02
C GLU A 339 0.68 22.60 -10.89
N LYS A 340 0.09 21.45 -11.20
CA LYS A 340 -0.40 20.47 -10.20
C LYS A 340 0.72 19.62 -9.58
N ILE A 341 1.97 19.90 -9.92
CA ILE A 341 3.13 19.09 -9.56
C ILE A 341 4.10 19.96 -8.74
N ALA A 342 4.67 19.38 -7.69
CA ALA A 342 5.76 19.97 -6.93
C ALA A 342 6.94 19.00 -6.92
N VAL A 343 8.16 19.53 -7.04
CA VAL A 343 9.38 18.73 -6.92
C VAL A 343 10.15 19.15 -5.69
N VAL A 344 10.58 18.17 -4.88
CA VAL A 344 11.45 18.38 -3.72
C VAL A 344 12.72 17.58 -3.91
N VAL A 345 13.87 18.25 -3.89
CA VAL A 345 15.19 17.60 -3.93
C VAL A 345 15.93 17.87 -2.64
N ALA A 346 16.23 16.83 -1.88
CA ALA A 346 16.85 16.95 -0.55
C ALA A 346 17.95 15.92 -0.32
N ASP A 347 18.79 16.20 0.69
CA ASP A 347 19.79 15.24 1.17
C ASP A 347 19.10 14.01 1.74
N TRP A 348 19.42 12.80 1.26
CA TRP A 348 18.89 11.54 1.80
C TRP A 348 19.20 11.28 3.29
N LYS A 349 20.05 12.11 3.91
CA LYS A 349 20.30 12.14 5.37
C LYS A 349 19.32 13.02 6.14
N GLY A 350 18.56 13.89 5.46
CA GLY A 350 17.66 14.88 6.04
C GLY A 350 16.29 14.33 6.44
N PHE A 351 16.25 13.26 7.23
CA PHE A 351 14.98 12.69 7.70
C PHE A 351 14.10 13.74 8.39
N GLY A 352 12.87 13.90 7.93
CA GLY A 352 11.90 14.85 8.47
C GLY A 352 12.26 16.33 8.29
N ALA A 353 13.32 16.65 7.53
CA ALA A 353 13.77 18.00 7.26
C ALA A 353 13.72 18.27 5.75
N LEU A 354 12.53 18.06 5.16
CA LEU A 354 12.31 18.25 3.73
C LEU A 354 11.92 19.71 3.47
N PRO A 355 12.40 20.32 2.37
CA PRO A 355 11.87 21.59 1.90
C PRO A 355 10.35 21.55 1.72
N ILE A 356 9.68 22.69 1.93
CA ILE A 356 8.24 22.81 1.70
C ILE A 356 7.99 22.71 0.18
N PRO A 357 7.12 21.80 -0.28
CA PRO A 357 6.78 21.67 -1.69
C PRO A 357 6.11 22.97 -2.19
N GLN A 358 6.38 23.34 -3.44
CA GLN A 358 5.75 24.46 -4.12
C GLN A 358 5.18 23.98 -5.45
N TRP A 359 3.88 24.12 -5.63
CA TRP A 359 3.18 23.80 -6.88
C TRP A 359 3.79 24.56 -8.07
N GLY A 360 3.98 23.87 -9.20
CA GLY A 360 4.63 24.41 -10.40
C GLY A 360 6.14 24.62 -10.28
N ARG A 361 6.80 24.13 -9.22
CA ARG A 361 8.23 24.43 -8.96
C ARG A 361 9.03 23.26 -8.43
N ALA A 362 10.35 23.33 -8.68
CA ALA A 362 11.34 22.47 -8.05
C ALA A 362 12.06 23.20 -6.91
N VAL A 363 11.97 22.66 -5.71
CA VAL A 363 12.59 23.20 -4.49
C VAL A 363 13.75 22.31 -4.07
N PHE A 364 14.94 22.89 -3.99
CA PHE A 364 16.17 22.20 -3.58
C PHE A 364 16.53 22.56 -2.14
N ASP A 365 16.97 21.58 -1.36
CA ASP A 365 17.57 21.80 -0.04
C ASP A 365 18.87 22.62 -0.17
N LYS A 366 19.19 23.43 0.85
CA LYS A 366 20.39 24.31 0.89
C LYS A 366 21.66 23.53 0.59
N LYS A 367 21.80 22.30 1.11
CA LYS A 367 22.97 21.42 0.87
C LYS A 367 23.11 21.00 -0.60
N VAL A 368 22.02 21.05 -1.36
CA VAL A 368 21.95 20.69 -2.78
C VAL A 368 22.07 21.93 -3.68
N ARG A 369 21.87 23.15 -3.17
CA ARG A 369 21.83 24.42 -3.95
C ARG A 369 23.17 25.01 -4.37
N LEU A 370 24.27 24.64 -3.72
CA LEU A 370 25.61 25.14 -4.09
C LEU A 370 26.19 24.33 -5.24
#